data_AF-A0A1L3WII7-F1
#
_entry.id   AF-A0A1L3WII7-F1
#
_cell.length_a   1.000
_cell.length_b   1.000
_cell.length_c   1.000
_cell.angle_alpha   90.00
_cell.angle_beta   90.00
_cell.angle_gamma   90.00
#
_symmetry.space_group_name_H-M   'P 1'
#
loop_
_entity.id
_entity.type
_entity.pdbx_description
1 polymer ?
#
loop_
_entity_poly.entity_id
_entity_poly.type
_entity_poly.pdbx_seq_one_letter_code
_entity_poly.pdbx_strand_id
1 'polypeptide(L)' 'MTFDDKKGLQIALDQAKKSYFEGGIPIGLCIISSDGTVLGQGHNERIQKHSSILHGE' A
#
# COMPACT_ATOMS: atom_id res chain seq x y z
N MET A 1 8.03 -14.95 -14.25
CA MET A 1 6.67 -14.49 -13.87
C MET A 1 6.47 -13.11 -14.47
N THR A 2 5.27 -12.78 -14.92
CA THR A 2 4.97 -11.48 -15.56
C THR A 2 4.79 -10.32 -14.56
N PHE A 3 4.65 -10.63 -13.27
CA PHE A 3 4.68 -9.63 -12.21
C PHE A 3 6.11 -9.32 -11.74
N ASP A 4 6.31 -8.07 -11.30
CA ASP A 4 7.60 -7.51 -10.89
C ASP A 4 7.55 -7.09 -9.42
N ASP A 5 8.26 -7.83 -8.57
CA ASP A 5 8.35 -7.56 -7.12
C ASP A 5 8.94 -6.18 -6.83
N LYS A 6 9.88 -5.68 -7.66
CA LYS A 6 10.46 -4.34 -7.47
C LYS A 6 9.41 -3.26 -7.71
N LYS A 7 8.59 -3.43 -8.75
CA LYS A 7 7.46 -2.53 -9.02
C LYS A 7 6.45 -2.56 -7.88
N GLY A 8 6.09 -3.74 -7.37
CA GLY A 8 5.19 -3.89 -6.22
C GLY A 8 5.73 -3.22 -4.96
N LEU A 9 7.01 -3.47 -4.63
CA LEU A 9 7.67 -2.86 -3.49
C LEU A 9 7.74 -1.33 -3.60
N GLN A 10 8.04 -0.80 -4.80
CA GLN A 10 8.07 0.65 -5.03
C GLN A 10 6.71 1.29 -4.79
N ILE A 11 5.63 0.69 -5.31
CA ILE A 11 4.26 1.17 -5.09
C ILE A 11 3.90 1.14 -3.60
N ALA A 12 4.15 0.02 -2.92
CA ALA A 12 3.88 -0.12 -1.49
C ALA A 12 4.66 0.90 -0.65
N LEU A 13 5.92 1.16 -1.00
CA LEU A 13 6.76 2.17 -0.35
C LEU A 13 6.19 3.58 -0.54
N ASP A 14 5.68 3.91 -1.73
CA ASP A 14 5.09 5.22 -1.98
C ASP A 14 3.77 5.42 -1.22
N GLN A 15 2.98 4.36 -1.05
CA GLN A 15 1.81 4.38 -0.16
C GLN A 15 2.20 4.53 1.32
N ALA A 16 3.25 3.84 1.78
CA ALA A 16 3.76 3.99 3.15
C ALA A 16 4.24 5.43 3.43
N LYS A 17 4.94 6.05 2.48
CA LYS A 17 5.33 7.47 2.55
C LYS A 17 4.10 8.36 2.60
N LYS A 18 3.07 8.09 1.79
CA LYS A 18 1.82 8.85 1.81
C LYS A 18 1.18 8.83 3.21
N SER A 19 1.04 7.66 3.82
CA SER A 19 0.53 7.55 5.19
C SER A 19 1.38 8.34 6.19
N TYR A 20 2.72 8.27 6.08
CA TYR A 20 3.62 9.09 6.90
C TYR A 20 3.32 10.59 6.78
N PHE A 21 3.19 11.10 5.56
CA PHE A 21 2.92 12.53 5.32
C PHE A 21 1.50 12.95 5.76
N GLU A 22 0.55 12.05 5.77
CA GLU A 22 -0.79 12.25 6.31
C GLU A 22 -0.85 12.18 7.85
N GLY A 23 0.28 11.87 8.52
CA GLY A 23 0.36 11.70 9.97
C GLY A 23 -0.13 10.33 10.47
N GLY A 24 -0.28 9.36 9.56
CA GLY A 24 -0.68 7.99 9.84
C GLY A 24 0.48 7.03 10.15
N ILE A 25 0.17 5.74 10.15
CA ILE A 25 1.16 4.67 10.37
C ILE A 25 1.77 4.30 9.00
N PRO A 26 3.10 4.36 8.82
CA PRO A 26 3.74 4.23 7.50
C PRO A 26 3.85 2.78 7.03
N ILE A 27 2.71 2.17 6.68
CA ILE A 27 2.59 0.83 6.10
C ILE A 27 1.77 0.95 4.83
N GLY A 28 2.29 0.44 3.72
CA GLY A 28 1.64 0.44 2.41
C GLY A 28 1.61 -0.95 1.76
N LEU A 29 0.67 -1.15 0.84
CA LEU A 29 0.49 -2.37 0.06
C LEU A 29 0.43 -2.11 -1.44
N CYS A 30 0.62 -3.19 -2.19
CA CYS A 30 0.21 -3.31 -3.58
C CYS A 30 -0.22 -4.76 -3.87
N ILE A 31 -1.34 -4.95 -4.56
CA ILE A 31 -1.79 -6.25 -5.07
C ILE A 31 -1.54 -6.26 -6.57
N ILE A 32 -0.70 -7.19 -7.02
CA ILE A 32 -0.36 -7.38 -8.44
C ILE A 32 -0.84 -8.76 -8.87
N SER A 33 -1.63 -8.79 -9.94
CA SER A 33 -2.07 -10.02 -10.60
C SER A 33 -0.87 -10.75 -11.23
N SER A 34 -0.99 -12.05 -11.43
CA SER A 34 0.06 -12.86 -12.06
C SER A 34 0.52 -12.33 -13.42
N ASP A 35 -0.36 -11.65 -14.17
CA ASP A 35 -0.10 -11.02 -15.48
C ASP A 35 0.59 -9.64 -15.38
N GLY A 36 0.87 -9.15 -14.17
CA GLY A 36 1.51 -7.86 -13.93
C GLY A 36 0.56 -6.67 -13.76
N THR A 37 -0.75 -6.90 -13.87
CA THR A 37 -1.78 -5.87 -13.65
C THR A 37 -1.85 -5.48 -12.16
N VAL A 38 -1.83 -4.18 -11.86
CA VAL A 38 -2.04 -3.69 -10.48
C VAL A 38 -3.53 -3.71 -10.19
N LEU A 39 -3.95 -4.56 -9.25
CA LEU A 39 -5.34 -4.73 -8.85
C LEU A 39 -5.76 -3.76 -7.74
N GLY A 40 -4.81 -3.35 -6.90
CA GLY A 40 -5.06 -2.44 -5.78
C GLY A 40 -3.77 -1.95 -5.15
N GLN A 41 -3.85 -0.80 -4.48
CA GLN A 41 -2.79 -0.22 -3.67
C GLN A 41 -3.42 0.63 -2.58
N GLY A 42 -2.75 0.77 -1.45
CA GLY A 42 -3.26 1.49 -0.29
C GLY A 42 -2.24 1.56 0.83
N HIS A 43 -2.62 2.22 1.91
CA HIS A 43 -1.84 2.31 3.12
C HIS A 43 -2.73 2.24 4.35
N ASN A 44 -2.11 2.07 5.51
CA ASN A 44 -2.80 2.14 6.78
C ASN A 44 -3.61 3.45 6.90
N GLU A 45 -4.89 3.34 7.26
CA GLU A 45 -5.80 4.47 7.48
C GLU A 45 -6.34 4.51 8.92
N ARG A 46 -5.63 3.89 9.88
CA ARG A 46 -6.05 3.88 11.29
C ARG A 46 -6.28 5.29 11.81
N ILE A 47 -5.34 6.19 11.54
CA ILE A 47 -5.35 7.55 12.07
C ILE A 47 -6.25 8.44 11.23
N GLN A 48 -6.09 8.39 9.91
CA GLN A 48 -6.81 9.22 8.94
C GLN A 48 -8.33 9.04 9.02
N LYS A 49 -8.79 7.81 9.26
CA LYS A 49 -10.22 7.45 9.28
C LYS A 49 -10.71 6.97 10.64
N HIS A 50 -9.91 7.10 11.70
CA HIS A 50 -10.26 6.63 13.04
C HIS A 50 -10.72 5.16 13.03
N SER A 51 -10.04 4.33 12.26
CA SER A 51 -10.44 2.95 11.99
C SER A 51 -9.59 1.95 12.75
N SER A 52 -10.22 0.94 13.36
CA SER A 52 -9.51 -0.17 13.99
C SER A 52 -9.10 -1.26 13.00
N ILE A 53 -9.65 -1.26 11.79
CA ILE A 53 -9.55 -2.35 10.80
C ILE A 53 -8.91 -1.97 9.47
N LEU A 54 -8.79 -0.68 9.14
CA LEU A 54 -8.12 -0.24 7.91
C LEU A 54 -6.60 -0.22 8.16
N HIS A 55 -6.04 -1.43 8.18
CA HIS A 55 -4.59 -1.65 8.30
C HIS A 55 -3.93 -1.42 6.93
N GLY A 56 -2.72 -1.91 6.79
CA GLY A 56 -1.92 -1.66 5.60
C GLY A 56 -2.17 -2.63 4.47
N GLU A 57 -2.96 -3.70 4.67
CA GLU A 57 -3.32 -4.78 3.74
C GLU A 57 -4.67 -4.57 3.05
#